data_AF-A0A8J2VMI0-F1
#
_entry.id   AF-A0A8J2VMI0-F1
#
_cell.length_a   1.000
_cell.length_b   1.000
_cell.length_c   1.000
_cell.angle_alpha   90.00
_cell.angle_beta   90.00
_cell.angle_gamma   90.00
#
_symmetry.space_group_name_H-M   'P 1'
#
loop_
_entity.id
_entity.type
_entity.pdbx_description
1 polymer ?
#
loop_
_entity_poly.entity_id
_entity_poly.type
_entity_poly.pdbx_seq_one_letter_code
_entity_poly.pdbx_strand_id
1 'polypeptide(L)'
;MANKGKYQQAQQLFTEALNKRQNFPTAILDKTVVTLALAINKDLTKIDQYNKAQHYEEALAQIDQSENKLESYDGQVIQNLKKRLSTQRVNTMVTQLRQQMKNKQTIDALAPILQKAEDLNVPEAKKIADEVRSQIVEIAYNKASNLLKDNQFSEALKAVTDGLSYDKDNKKLLKLQTTIKNAENAFADAEQQRLEKALAAAEKERQHNKNDAVQLVKVHTKLNDYGDVVVSGTIKSDATVPISMVEVAYTLTDKNGKEVTKNKVYATPDKLYPGDTGHFDYTHMMENKALKVAVTGFTWYVDN
;
A
#
# COMPACT_ATOMS: atom_id res chain seq x y z
N MET A 1 22.51 7.38 -63.72
CA MET A 1 23.53 7.16 -62.67
C MET A 1 23.12 7.75 -61.32
N ALA A 2 22.57 8.97 -61.29
CA ALA A 2 22.02 9.59 -60.07
C ALA A 2 20.92 8.74 -59.39
N ASN A 3 20.00 8.16 -60.16
CA ASN A 3 18.95 7.25 -59.64
C ASN A 3 19.51 5.95 -59.02
N LYS A 4 20.80 5.63 -59.24
CA LYS A 4 21.48 4.47 -58.67
C LYS A 4 22.40 4.85 -57.48
N GLY A 5 22.25 6.05 -56.92
CA GLY A 5 23.04 6.53 -55.77
C GLY A 5 24.48 6.93 -56.08
N LYS A 6 24.93 6.84 -57.35
CA LYS A 6 26.29 7.18 -57.79
C LYS A 6 26.41 8.68 -58.08
N TYR A 7 26.19 9.51 -57.06
CA TYR A 7 26.08 10.97 -57.22
C TYR A 7 27.40 11.62 -57.66
N GLN A 8 28.55 11.20 -57.12
CA GLN A 8 29.86 11.76 -57.52
C GLN A 8 30.15 11.55 -59.02
N GLN A 9 29.92 10.34 -59.52
CA GLN A 9 30.08 10.02 -60.95
C GLN A 9 29.08 10.77 -61.82
N ALA A 10 27.83 10.90 -61.37
CA ALA A 10 26.83 11.70 -62.09
C ALA A 10 27.23 13.18 -62.17
N GLN A 11 27.79 13.75 -61.09
CA GLN A 11 28.24 15.14 -61.06
C GLN A 11 29.38 15.41 -62.05
N GLN A 12 30.33 14.47 -62.17
CA GLN A 12 31.43 14.54 -63.13
C GLN A 12 30.88 14.55 -64.57
N LEU A 13 30.00 13.61 -64.91
CA LEU A 13 29.39 13.53 -66.24
C LEU A 13 28.59 14.77 -66.62
N PHE A 14 27.82 15.35 -65.69
CA PHE A 14 27.11 16.60 -65.97
C PHE A 14 28.06 17.79 -66.11
N THR A 15 29.19 17.79 -65.39
CA THR A 15 30.21 18.82 -65.55
C THR A 15 30.88 18.72 -66.92
N GLU A 16 31.22 17.51 -67.37
CA GLU A 16 31.75 17.28 -68.72
C GLU A 16 30.74 17.67 -69.81
N ALA A 17 29.46 17.36 -69.61
CA ALA A 17 28.40 17.74 -70.55
C ALA A 17 28.27 19.27 -70.67
N LEU A 18 28.33 20.00 -69.55
CA LEU A 18 28.28 21.47 -69.54
C LEU A 18 29.55 22.11 -70.11
N ASN A 19 30.72 21.47 -69.97
CA ASN A 19 31.95 21.93 -70.62
C ASN A 19 31.86 21.83 -72.16
N LYS A 20 31.17 20.81 -72.68
CA LYS A 20 30.94 20.63 -74.13
C LYS A 20 29.81 21.51 -74.66
N ARG A 21 28.78 21.78 -73.85
CA ARG A 21 27.63 22.63 -74.21
C ARG A 21 27.20 23.45 -73.00
N GLN A 22 27.68 24.69 -72.92
CA GLN A 22 27.47 25.58 -71.77
C GLN A 22 25.98 25.93 -71.53
N ASN A 23 25.19 26.06 -72.60
CA ASN A 23 23.75 26.31 -72.50
C ASN A 23 22.95 25.01 -72.67
N PHE A 24 22.98 24.15 -71.65
CA PHE A 24 22.18 22.93 -71.58
C PHE A 24 21.34 22.88 -70.29
N PRO A 25 20.13 23.47 -70.29
CA PRO A 25 19.32 23.64 -69.07
C PRO A 25 19.09 22.37 -68.25
N THR A 26 18.85 21.23 -68.91
CA THR A 26 18.63 19.94 -68.24
C THR A 26 19.88 19.46 -67.48
N ALA A 27 21.07 19.60 -68.06
CA ALA A 27 22.31 19.25 -67.38
C ALA A 27 22.64 20.19 -66.21
N ILE A 28 22.22 21.46 -66.28
CA ILE A 28 22.33 22.41 -65.15
C ILE A 28 21.43 21.97 -63.99
N LEU A 29 20.16 21.64 -64.29
CA LEU A 29 19.21 21.17 -63.29
C LEU A 29 19.66 19.84 -62.66
N ASP A 30 20.05 18.87 -63.49
CA ASP A 30 20.50 17.56 -63.01
C ASP A 30 21.79 17.67 -62.17
N LYS A 31 22.73 18.55 -62.55
CA LYS A 31 23.93 18.85 -61.73
C LYS A 31 23.55 19.45 -60.39
N THR A 32 22.54 20.33 -60.35
CA THR A 32 22.02 20.93 -59.11
C THR A 32 21.43 19.86 -58.20
N VAL A 33 20.55 19.00 -58.73
CA VAL A 33 19.92 17.90 -57.99
C VAL A 33 20.97 16.92 -57.46
N VAL A 34 21.98 16.57 -58.24
CA VAL A 34 23.07 15.69 -57.81
C VAL A 34 23.94 16.34 -56.73
N THR A 35 24.23 17.64 -56.83
CA THR A 35 25.00 18.37 -55.83
C THR A 35 24.23 18.45 -54.50
N LEU A 36 22.92 18.69 -54.57
CA LEU A 36 22.03 18.62 -53.42
C LEU A 36 22.03 17.22 -52.80
N ALA A 37 21.94 16.16 -53.60
CA ALA A 37 22.00 14.78 -53.12
C ALA A 37 23.31 14.45 -52.37
N LEU A 38 24.45 14.97 -52.84
CA LEU A 38 25.74 14.84 -52.15
C LEU A 38 25.73 15.57 -50.79
N ALA A 39 25.18 16.78 -50.74
CA ALA A 39 25.04 17.53 -49.49
C ALA A 39 24.16 16.80 -48.47
N ILE A 40 22.99 16.29 -48.90
CA ILE A 40 22.09 15.52 -48.03
C ILE A 40 22.76 14.23 -47.53
N ASN A 41 23.56 13.55 -48.35
CA ASN A 41 24.32 12.38 -47.89
C ASN A 41 25.34 12.73 -46.79
N LYS A 42 25.98 13.89 -46.89
CA LYS A 42 26.88 14.39 -45.85
C LYS A 42 26.11 14.73 -44.58
N ASP A 43 24.95 15.37 -44.71
CA ASP A 43 24.08 15.72 -43.59
C ASP A 43 23.57 14.43 -42.89
N LEU A 44 23.16 13.40 -43.63
CA LEU A 44 22.78 12.08 -43.09
C LEU A 44 23.92 11.44 -42.28
N THR A 45 25.16 11.53 -42.76
CA THR A 45 26.34 11.02 -42.03
C THR A 45 26.55 11.78 -40.71
N LYS A 46 26.32 13.10 -40.72
CA LYS A 46 26.42 13.95 -39.54
C LYS A 46 25.30 13.65 -38.54
N ILE A 47 24.08 13.40 -39.01
CA ILE A 47 22.94 12.96 -38.19
C ILE A 47 23.27 11.63 -37.48
N ASP A 48 23.87 10.67 -38.19
CA ASP A 48 24.32 9.41 -37.57
C ASP A 48 25.36 9.64 -36.45
N GLN A 49 26.25 10.62 -36.62
CA GLN A 49 27.24 10.97 -35.59
C GLN A 49 26.57 11.58 -34.36
N TYR A 50 25.62 12.51 -34.55
CA TYR A 50 24.83 13.08 -33.45
C TYR A 50 24.05 12.00 -32.70
N ASN A 51 23.40 11.08 -33.42
CA ASN A 51 22.68 9.95 -32.82
C ASN A 51 23.59 9.05 -31.97
N LYS A 52 24.79 8.72 -32.47
CA LYS A 52 25.78 7.95 -31.71
C LYS A 52 26.28 8.68 -30.46
N ALA A 53 26.37 10.00 -30.52
CA ALA A 53 26.72 10.86 -29.39
C ALA A 53 25.53 11.16 -28.46
N GLN A 54 24.33 10.65 -28.74
CA GLN A 54 23.09 10.92 -28.01
C GLN A 54 22.63 12.40 -28.07
N HIS A 55 23.12 13.17 -29.05
CA HIS A 55 22.74 14.55 -29.34
C HIS A 55 21.50 14.57 -30.24
N TYR A 56 20.37 14.05 -29.73
CA TYR A 56 19.18 13.78 -30.53
C TYR A 56 18.49 15.06 -31.03
N GLU A 57 18.52 16.14 -30.27
CA GLU A 57 17.92 17.41 -30.68
C GLU A 57 18.68 18.02 -31.86
N GLU A 58 20.02 17.96 -31.84
CA GLU A 58 20.87 18.40 -32.95
C GLU A 58 20.69 17.51 -34.19
N ALA A 59 20.50 16.20 -33.99
CA ALA A 59 20.16 15.27 -35.06
C ALA A 59 18.84 15.65 -35.74
N LEU A 60 17.77 15.89 -34.94
CA LEU A 60 16.45 16.28 -35.46
C LEU A 60 16.48 17.63 -36.17
N ALA A 61 17.16 18.63 -35.60
CA ALA A 61 17.33 19.94 -36.23
C ALA A 61 18.09 19.84 -37.57
N GLN A 62 19.12 18.98 -37.66
CA GLN A 62 19.84 18.74 -38.91
C GLN A 62 18.97 18.04 -39.96
N ILE A 63 18.03 17.18 -39.54
CA ILE A 63 17.03 16.57 -40.43
C ILE A 63 16.06 17.65 -40.94
N ASP A 64 15.51 18.49 -40.07
CA ASP A 64 14.60 19.59 -40.47
C ASP A 64 15.27 20.47 -41.53
N GLN A 65 16.51 20.89 -41.29
CA GLN A 65 17.29 21.67 -42.25
C GLN A 65 17.49 20.95 -43.59
N SER A 66 17.70 19.63 -43.55
CA SER A 66 17.91 18.81 -44.74
C SER A 66 16.62 18.62 -45.54
N GLU A 67 15.49 18.47 -44.88
CA GLU A 67 14.17 18.38 -45.49
C GLU A 67 13.78 19.71 -46.17
N ASN A 68 14.03 20.85 -45.51
CA ASN A 68 13.78 22.18 -46.06
C ASN A 68 14.56 22.43 -47.37
N LYS A 69 15.81 21.97 -47.46
CA LYS A 69 16.62 22.06 -48.70
C LYS A 69 15.99 21.28 -49.87
N LEU A 70 15.16 20.29 -49.59
CA LEU A 70 14.51 19.43 -50.59
C LEU A 70 13.09 19.88 -50.98
N GLU A 71 12.52 20.89 -50.33
CA GLU A 71 11.12 21.30 -50.55
C GLU A 71 10.88 21.82 -51.96
N SER A 72 11.78 22.67 -52.47
CA SER A 72 11.65 23.32 -53.77
C SER A 72 12.00 22.41 -54.96
N TYR A 73 12.31 21.14 -54.72
CA TYR A 73 12.73 20.19 -55.74
C TYR A 73 11.83 18.96 -55.75
N ASP A 74 11.67 18.36 -56.93
CA ASP A 74 10.91 17.13 -57.13
C ASP A 74 11.66 16.15 -58.04
N GLY A 75 11.10 14.96 -58.21
CA GLY A 75 11.63 13.86 -59.00
C GLY A 75 12.16 12.71 -58.14
N GLN A 76 12.41 11.58 -58.79
CA GLN A 76 12.70 10.31 -58.09
C GLN A 76 13.88 10.38 -57.12
N VAL A 77 14.95 11.12 -57.46
CA VAL A 77 16.11 11.29 -56.57
C VAL A 77 15.70 12.02 -55.29
N ILE A 78 14.92 13.10 -55.42
CA ILE A 78 14.47 13.90 -54.29
C ILE A 78 13.52 13.09 -53.40
N GLN A 79 12.57 12.38 -54.00
CA GLN A 79 11.66 11.49 -53.26
C GLN A 79 12.41 10.41 -52.48
N ASN A 80 13.44 9.81 -53.08
CA ASN A 80 14.30 8.84 -52.40
C ASN A 80 15.06 9.47 -51.21
N LEU A 81 15.52 10.72 -51.33
CA LEU A 81 16.20 11.44 -50.24
C LEU A 81 15.23 11.81 -49.11
N LYS A 82 14.04 12.33 -49.45
CA LYS A 82 12.96 12.62 -48.48
C LYS A 82 12.59 11.37 -47.68
N LYS A 83 12.45 10.21 -48.35
CA LYS A 83 12.19 8.92 -47.68
C LYS A 83 13.31 8.53 -46.71
N ARG A 84 14.59 8.70 -47.10
CA ARG A 84 15.74 8.39 -46.24
C ARG A 84 15.80 9.30 -45.01
N LEU A 85 15.55 10.61 -45.18
CA LEU A 85 15.47 11.56 -44.06
C LEU A 85 14.32 11.22 -43.12
N SER A 86 13.14 10.92 -43.65
CA SER A 86 11.99 10.48 -42.86
C SER A 86 12.28 9.21 -42.06
N THR A 87 12.93 8.21 -42.69
CA THR A 87 13.36 6.99 -41.99
C THR A 87 14.36 7.32 -40.88
N GLN A 88 15.32 8.20 -41.15
CA GLN A 88 16.31 8.63 -40.16
C GLN A 88 15.68 9.40 -39.00
N ARG A 89 14.65 10.22 -39.25
CA ARG A 89 13.87 10.93 -38.23
C ARG A 89 13.22 9.95 -37.28
N VAL A 90 12.50 8.97 -37.83
CA VAL A 90 11.85 7.91 -37.03
C VAL A 90 12.88 7.16 -36.19
N ASN A 91 14.00 6.74 -36.79
CA ASN A 91 15.08 6.04 -36.06
C ASN A 91 15.66 6.89 -34.91
N THR A 92 15.85 8.19 -35.16
CA THR A 92 16.33 9.16 -34.16
C THR A 92 15.35 9.27 -32.99
N MET A 93 14.07 9.47 -33.27
CA MET A 93 13.02 9.58 -32.26
C MET A 93 12.87 8.29 -31.45
N VAL A 94 12.84 7.13 -32.10
CA VAL A 94 12.79 5.81 -31.43
C VAL A 94 13.97 5.64 -30.48
N THR A 95 15.19 5.99 -30.93
CA THR A 95 16.39 5.87 -30.10
C THR A 95 16.35 6.83 -28.91
N GLN A 96 15.92 8.07 -29.14
CA GLN A 96 15.73 9.07 -28.10
C GLN A 96 14.73 8.59 -27.02
N LEU A 97 13.55 8.10 -27.44
CA LEU A 97 12.52 7.60 -26.53
C LEU A 97 13.04 6.42 -25.69
N ARG A 98 13.74 5.47 -26.32
CA ARG A 98 14.34 4.34 -25.61
C ARG A 98 15.36 4.80 -24.55
N GLN A 99 16.16 5.83 -24.85
CA GLN A 99 17.12 6.36 -23.88
C GLN A 99 16.42 7.12 -22.75
N GLN A 100 15.39 7.92 -23.06
CA GLN A 100 14.61 8.64 -22.06
C GLN A 100 13.92 7.69 -21.09
N MET A 101 13.34 6.60 -21.60
CA MET A 101 12.66 5.57 -20.81
C MET A 101 13.55 5.01 -19.71
N LYS A 102 14.80 4.66 -20.04
CA LYS A 102 15.76 4.05 -19.09
C LYS A 102 16.03 4.91 -17.84
N ASN A 103 15.84 6.22 -17.95
CA ASN A 103 16.14 7.16 -16.88
C ASN A 103 14.89 7.51 -16.03
N LYS A 104 13.73 6.90 -16.28
CA LYS A 104 12.50 7.20 -15.55
C LYS A 104 12.14 6.07 -14.57
N GLN A 105 11.66 6.47 -13.40
CA GLN A 105 11.29 5.57 -12.31
C GLN A 105 9.85 5.78 -11.81
N THR A 106 9.10 6.69 -12.44
CA THR A 106 7.74 7.04 -12.05
C THR A 106 6.78 6.91 -13.24
N ILE A 107 5.53 6.58 -12.94
CA ILE A 107 4.46 6.49 -13.95
C ILE A 107 4.30 7.82 -14.69
N ASP A 108 4.24 8.93 -13.96
CA ASP A 108 4.08 10.28 -14.54
C ASP A 108 5.21 10.65 -15.51
N ALA A 109 6.44 10.19 -15.24
CA ALA A 109 7.57 10.45 -16.12
C ALA A 109 7.61 9.52 -17.34
N LEU A 110 7.00 8.33 -17.25
CA LEU A 110 6.89 7.34 -18.32
C LEU A 110 5.70 7.62 -19.26
N ALA A 111 4.61 8.16 -18.75
CA ALA A 111 3.40 8.50 -19.52
C ALA A 111 3.66 9.31 -20.80
N PRO A 112 4.42 10.43 -20.79
CA PRO A 112 4.70 11.18 -22.01
C PRO A 112 5.58 10.41 -23.01
N ILE A 113 6.39 9.45 -22.55
CA ILE A 113 7.21 8.60 -23.43
C ILE A 113 6.32 7.57 -24.13
N LEU A 114 5.39 6.97 -23.39
CA LEU A 114 4.40 6.04 -23.95
C LEU A 114 3.58 6.71 -25.05
N GLN A 115 3.02 7.89 -24.76
CA GLN A 115 2.22 8.64 -25.74
C GLN A 115 3.00 8.87 -27.03
N LYS A 116 4.23 9.40 -26.93
CA LYS A 116 5.08 9.65 -28.10
C LYS A 116 5.41 8.37 -28.87
N ALA A 117 5.62 7.26 -28.18
CA ALA A 117 5.89 5.98 -28.82
C ALA A 117 4.67 5.44 -29.59
N GLU A 118 3.46 5.62 -29.04
CA GLU A 118 2.21 5.24 -29.70
C GLU A 118 1.93 6.12 -30.93
N ASP A 119 2.17 7.43 -30.84
CA ASP A 119 1.95 8.40 -31.91
C ASP A 119 2.82 8.14 -33.15
N LEU A 120 4.03 7.59 -32.97
CA LEU A 120 4.94 7.27 -34.07
C LEU A 120 4.42 6.15 -34.98
N ASN A 121 3.57 5.26 -34.46
CA ASN A 121 2.93 4.16 -35.20
C ASN A 121 3.88 3.31 -36.09
N VAL A 122 5.13 3.09 -35.66
CA VAL A 122 6.09 2.19 -36.32
C VAL A 122 6.40 0.97 -35.46
N PRO A 123 6.79 -0.19 -36.04
CA PRO A 123 7.04 -1.42 -35.29
C PRO A 123 8.04 -1.25 -34.13
N GLU A 124 9.11 -0.48 -34.33
CA GLU A 124 10.13 -0.23 -33.31
C GLU A 124 9.61 0.63 -32.16
N ALA A 125 8.73 1.59 -32.44
CA ALA A 125 8.10 2.44 -31.43
C ALA A 125 7.05 1.66 -30.62
N LYS A 126 6.31 0.73 -31.26
CA LYS A 126 5.39 -0.19 -30.56
C LYS A 126 6.12 -1.03 -29.51
N LYS A 127 7.32 -1.54 -29.83
CA LYS A 127 8.16 -2.25 -28.84
C LYS A 127 8.52 -1.37 -27.65
N ILE A 128 8.84 -0.10 -27.88
CA ILE A 128 9.11 0.86 -26.79
C ILE A 128 7.85 1.08 -25.96
N ALA A 129 6.67 1.24 -26.58
CA ALA A 129 5.41 1.37 -25.87
C ALA A 129 5.15 0.15 -24.96
N ASP A 130 5.39 -1.07 -25.44
CA ASP A 130 5.24 -2.30 -24.65
C ASP A 130 6.24 -2.38 -23.48
N GLU A 131 7.49 -1.97 -23.70
CA GLU A 131 8.52 -1.87 -22.66
C GLU A 131 8.12 -0.83 -21.59
N VAL A 132 7.60 0.33 -22.00
CA VAL A 132 7.13 1.38 -21.09
C VAL A 132 5.93 0.90 -20.27
N ARG A 133 4.92 0.27 -20.89
CA ARG A 133 3.77 -0.29 -20.16
C ARG A 133 4.22 -1.34 -19.13
N SER A 134 5.15 -2.19 -19.50
CA SER A 134 5.73 -3.18 -18.59
C SER A 134 6.41 -2.53 -17.38
N GLN A 135 7.18 -1.44 -17.58
CA GLN A 135 7.79 -0.70 -16.49
C GLN A 135 6.76 0.00 -15.58
N ILE A 136 5.72 0.60 -16.17
CA ILE A 136 4.61 1.20 -15.42
C ILE A 136 3.94 0.15 -14.52
N VAL A 137 3.66 -1.03 -15.06
CA VAL A 137 3.08 -2.17 -14.33
C VAL A 137 3.98 -2.59 -13.16
N GLU A 138 5.29 -2.70 -13.38
CA GLU A 138 6.23 -3.06 -12.31
C GLU A 138 6.31 -1.99 -11.21
N ILE A 139 6.34 -0.71 -11.57
CA ILE A 139 6.34 0.40 -10.60
C ILE A 139 5.05 0.37 -9.76
N ALA A 140 3.89 0.25 -10.42
CA ALA A 140 2.59 0.16 -9.76
C ALA A 140 2.52 -1.03 -8.80
N TYR A 141 2.97 -2.21 -9.26
CA TYR A 141 2.98 -3.43 -8.47
C TYR A 141 3.86 -3.29 -7.22
N ASN A 142 5.08 -2.78 -7.37
CA ASN A 142 6.02 -2.63 -6.25
C ASN A 142 5.52 -1.60 -5.24
N LYS A 143 4.99 -0.46 -5.71
CA LYS A 143 4.40 0.56 -4.85
C LYS A 143 3.21 0.01 -4.06
N ALA A 144 2.26 -0.63 -4.74
CA ALA A 144 1.09 -1.22 -4.09
C ALA A 144 1.46 -2.33 -3.10
N SER A 145 2.44 -3.17 -3.43
CA SER A 145 2.92 -4.24 -2.55
C SER A 145 3.57 -3.72 -1.28
N ASN A 146 4.27 -2.58 -1.33
CA ASN A 146 4.83 -1.95 -0.14
C ASN A 146 3.73 -1.32 0.73
N LEU A 147 2.81 -0.57 0.12
CA LEU A 147 1.65 0.00 0.83
C LEU A 147 0.80 -1.06 1.53
N LEU A 148 0.62 -2.23 0.89
CA LEU A 148 -0.09 -3.35 1.48
C LEU A 148 0.58 -3.88 2.75
N LYS A 149 1.93 -3.92 2.81
CA LYS A 149 2.65 -4.36 4.03
C LYS A 149 2.38 -3.45 5.21
N ASP A 150 2.14 -2.18 4.94
CA ASP A 150 1.87 -1.14 5.94
C ASP A 150 0.36 -0.98 6.22
N ASN A 151 -0.48 -1.89 5.73
CA ASN A 151 -1.95 -1.84 5.81
C ASN A 151 -2.57 -0.57 5.21
N GLN A 152 -1.87 0.11 4.29
CA GLN A 152 -2.37 1.28 3.56
C GLN A 152 -3.20 0.83 2.35
N PHE A 153 -4.35 0.20 2.62
CA PHE A 153 -5.17 -0.49 1.60
C PHE A 153 -5.68 0.47 0.50
N SER A 154 -6.15 1.66 0.88
CA SER A 154 -6.68 2.66 -0.06
C SER A 154 -5.61 3.14 -1.04
N GLU A 155 -4.43 3.48 -0.53
CA GLU A 155 -3.30 3.91 -1.34
C GLU A 155 -2.75 2.76 -2.21
N ALA A 156 -2.74 1.54 -1.68
CA ALA A 156 -2.34 0.35 -2.43
C ALA A 156 -3.27 0.11 -3.62
N LEU A 157 -4.60 0.19 -3.41
CA LEU A 157 -5.59 0.08 -4.48
C LEU A 157 -5.47 1.20 -5.51
N LYS A 158 -5.17 2.43 -5.06
CA LYS A 158 -4.90 3.55 -5.97
C LYS A 158 -3.69 3.26 -6.85
N ALA A 159 -2.58 2.80 -6.28
CA ALA A 159 -1.38 2.46 -7.05
C ALA A 159 -1.63 1.36 -8.09
N VAL A 160 -2.44 0.34 -7.76
CA VAL A 160 -2.87 -0.68 -8.73
C VAL A 160 -3.73 -0.09 -9.84
N THR A 161 -4.69 0.76 -9.49
CA THR A 161 -5.57 1.43 -10.46
C THR A 161 -4.78 2.34 -11.41
N ASP A 162 -3.81 3.08 -10.88
CA ASP A 162 -2.92 3.93 -11.67
C ASP A 162 -2.17 3.08 -12.72
N GLY A 163 -1.67 1.89 -12.36
CA GLY A 163 -1.03 0.96 -13.30
C GLY A 163 -2.00 0.35 -14.33
N LEU A 164 -3.19 -0.09 -13.89
CA LEU A 164 -4.22 -0.66 -14.76
C LEU A 164 -4.78 0.34 -15.78
N SER A 165 -4.62 1.66 -15.55
CA SER A 165 -5.00 2.67 -16.54
C SER A 165 -4.20 2.56 -17.85
N TYR A 166 -2.99 1.99 -17.79
CA TYR A 166 -2.10 1.78 -18.94
C TYR A 166 -2.12 0.36 -19.50
N ASP A 167 -2.52 -0.63 -18.69
CA ASP A 167 -2.71 -2.03 -19.11
C ASP A 167 -3.87 -2.64 -18.31
N LYS A 168 -5.09 -2.47 -18.83
CA LYS A 168 -6.35 -2.81 -18.14
C LYS A 168 -6.49 -4.30 -17.84
N ASP A 169 -5.92 -5.15 -18.69
CA ASP A 169 -6.04 -6.61 -18.59
C ASP A 169 -4.80 -7.23 -17.92
N ASN A 170 -3.98 -6.41 -17.26
CA ASN A 170 -2.76 -6.89 -16.62
C ASN A 170 -3.08 -7.87 -15.47
N LYS A 171 -2.89 -9.16 -15.73
CA LYS A 171 -3.20 -10.23 -14.78
C LYS A 171 -2.47 -10.09 -13.44
N LYS A 172 -1.24 -9.55 -13.44
CA LYS A 172 -0.43 -9.36 -12.23
C LYS A 172 -1.07 -8.31 -11.31
N LEU A 173 -1.45 -7.17 -11.86
CA LEU A 173 -2.12 -6.09 -11.14
C LEU A 173 -3.54 -6.46 -10.71
N LEU A 174 -4.32 -7.14 -11.57
CA LEU A 174 -5.66 -7.61 -11.21
C LEU A 174 -5.62 -8.60 -10.04
N LYS A 175 -4.67 -9.54 -10.03
CA LYS A 175 -4.47 -10.46 -8.90
C LYS A 175 -4.11 -9.70 -7.63
N LEU A 176 -3.19 -8.73 -7.72
CA LEU A 176 -2.81 -7.91 -6.56
C LEU A 176 -4.00 -7.10 -6.03
N GLN A 177 -4.84 -6.55 -6.91
CA GLN A 177 -6.08 -5.84 -6.51
C GLN A 177 -6.97 -6.73 -5.65
N THR A 178 -7.21 -7.97 -6.07
CA THR A 178 -7.99 -8.96 -5.31
C THR A 178 -7.32 -9.28 -3.98
N THR A 179 -6.00 -9.46 -3.96
CA THR A 179 -5.26 -9.69 -2.71
C THR A 179 -5.41 -8.55 -1.72
N ILE A 180 -5.30 -7.30 -2.17
CA ILE A 180 -5.46 -6.11 -1.31
C ILE A 180 -6.88 -6.05 -0.73
N LYS A 181 -7.92 -6.23 -1.55
CA LYS A 181 -9.32 -6.22 -1.09
C LYS A 181 -9.61 -7.32 -0.06
N ASN A 182 -9.07 -8.52 -0.29
CA ASN A 182 -9.24 -9.62 0.67
C ASN A 182 -8.51 -9.34 1.99
N ALA A 183 -7.32 -8.75 1.94
CA ALA A 183 -6.56 -8.36 3.13
C ALA A 183 -7.27 -7.25 3.92
N GLU A 184 -7.86 -6.26 3.24
CA GLU A 184 -8.66 -5.19 3.85
C GLU A 184 -9.87 -5.75 4.60
N ASN A 185 -10.65 -6.64 3.95
CA ASN A 185 -11.79 -7.29 4.59
C ASN A 185 -11.36 -8.14 5.80
N ALA A 186 -10.32 -8.96 5.65
CA ALA A 186 -9.82 -9.78 6.74
C ALA A 186 -9.30 -8.95 7.92
N PHE A 187 -8.70 -7.78 7.65
CA PHE A 187 -8.27 -6.85 8.69
C PHE A 187 -9.46 -6.26 9.44
N ALA A 188 -10.50 -5.83 8.72
CA ALA A 188 -11.74 -5.31 9.32
C ALA A 188 -12.45 -6.37 10.19
N ASP A 189 -12.57 -7.60 9.68
CA ASP A 189 -13.17 -8.72 10.42
C ASP A 189 -12.38 -9.04 11.70
N ALA A 190 -11.05 -9.04 11.62
CA ALA A 190 -10.19 -9.29 12.78
C ALA A 190 -10.34 -8.19 13.85
N GLU A 191 -10.50 -6.94 13.44
CA GLU A 191 -10.70 -5.82 14.37
C GLU A 191 -12.07 -5.89 15.05
N GLN A 192 -13.12 -6.22 14.29
CA GLN A 192 -14.45 -6.48 14.85
C GLN A 192 -14.42 -7.61 15.88
N GLN A 193 -13.74 -8.72 15.59
CA GLN A 193 -13.60 -9.83 16.52
C GLN A 193 -12.81 -9.45 17.79
N ARG A 194 -11.80 -8.58 17.68
CA ARG A 194 -11.06 -8.07 18.85
C ARG A 194 -11.97 -7.24 19.74
N LEU A 195 -12.78 -6.36 19.16
CA LEU A 195 -13.74 -5.55 19.89
C LEU A 195 -14.77 -6.43 20.62
N GLU A 196 -15.35 -7.41 19.94
CA GLU A 196 -16.31 -8.34 20.55
C GLU A 196 -15.71 -9.12 21.71
N LYS A 197 -14.47 -9.62 21.56
CA LYS A 197 -13.75 -10.29 22.65
C LYS A 197 -13.49 -9.36 23.84
N ALA A 198 -13.10 -8.12 23.58
CA ALA A 198 -12.87 -7.13 24.62
C ALA A 198 -14.16 -6.81 25.39
N LEU A 199 -15.28 -6.64 24.68
CA LEU A 199 -16.60 -6.42 25.28
C LEU A 199 -17.07 -7.62 26.11
N ALA A 200 -16.92 -8.84 25.59
CA ALA A 200 -17.28 -10.05 26.31
C ALA A 200 -16.43 -10.25 27.57
N ALA A 201 -15.13 -9.96 27.50
CA ALA A 201 -14.23 -10.01 28.64
C ALA A 201 -14.62 -8.98 29.71
N ALA A 202 -14.87 -7.73 29.31
CA ALA A 202 -15.29 -6.66 30.22
C ALA A 202 -16.64 -6.97 30.90
N GLU A 203 -17.60 -7.55 30.17
CA GLU A 203 -18.88 -7.95 30.75
C GLU A 203 -18.72 -9.13 31.72
N LYS A 204 -17.91 -10.13 31.38
CA LYS A 204 -17.61 -11.25 32.29
C LYS A 204 -16.95 -10.75 33.58
N GLU A 205 -15.99 -9.85 33.46
CA GLU A 205 -15.33 -9.19 34.59
C GLU A 205 -16.32 -8.39 35.44
N ARG A 206 -17.22 -7.62 34.80
CA ARG A 206 -18.29 -6.90 35.50
C ARG A 206 -19.22 -7.82 36.27
N GLN A 207 -19.61 -8.95 35.68
CA GLN A 207 -20.47 -9.94 36.34
C GLN A 207 -19.75 -10.63 37.51
N HIS A 208 -18.46 -10.96 37.34
CA HIS A 208 -17.61 -11.49 38.40
C HIS A 208 -17.56 -10.52 39.58
N ASN A 209 -17.17 -9.27 39.31
CA ASN A 209 -17.07 -8.22 40.33
C ASN A 209 -18.38 -7.98 41.07
N LYS A 210 -19.53 -8.14 40.42
CA LYS A 210 -20.85 -7.93 41.04
C LYS A 210 -21.38 -9.10 41.84
N ASN A 211 -21.05 -10.33 41.46
CA ASN A 211 -21.77 -11.51 41.93
C ASN A 211 -20.88 -12.58 42.57
N ASP A 212 -19.58 -12.63 42.27
CA ASP A 212 -18.70 -13.75 42.66
C ASP A 212 -17.31 -13.27 43.10
N ALA A 213 -17.24 -12.07 43.68
CA ALA A 213 -15.99 -11.38 43.97
C ALA A 213 -15.57 -11.45 45.45
N VAL A 214 -16.33 -12.15 46.30
CA VAL A 214 -16.03 -12.28 47.74
C VAL A 214 -15.98 -13.75 48.11
N GLN A 215 -14.82 -14.19 48.61
CA GLN A 215 -14.58 -15.57 49.02
C GLN A 215 -14.48 -15.68 50.54
N LEU A 216 -15.13 -16.69 51.12
CA LEU A 216 -14.94 -17.04 52.53
C LEU A 216 -13.61 -17.77 52.72
N VAL A 217 -12.69 -17.22 53.51
CA VAL A 217 -11.43 -17.89 53.86
C VAL A 217 -11.61 -18.79 55.07
N LYS A 218 -12.25 -18.27 56.13
CA LYS A 218 -12.49 -19.00 57.37
C LYS A 218 -13.66 -18.42 58.15
N VAL A 219 -14.42 -19.27 58.84
CA VAL A 219 -15.43 -18.85 59.81
C VAL A 219 -15.44 -19.81 61.00
N HIS A 220 -15.66 -19.30 62.19
CA HIS A 220 -15.78 -20.10 63.40
C HIS A 220 -16.60 -19.39 64.48
N THR A 221 -17.04 -20.17 65.47
CA THR A 221 -17.72 -19.70 66.68
C THR A 221 -16.88 -20.05 67.92
N LYS A 222 -16.91 -19.18 68.93
CA LYS A 222 -16.34 -19.43 70.26
C LYS A 222 -17.28 -18.89 71.33
N LEU A 223 -17.24 -19.49 72.52
CA LEU A 223 -17.86 -18.90 73.71
C LEU A 223 -16.86 -17.94 74.35
N ASN A 224 -17.31 -16.74 74.72
CA ASN A 224 -16.51 -15.82 75.53
C ASN A 224 -16.65 -16.16 77.03
N ASP A 225 -15.91 -15.44 77.88
CA ASP A 225 -15.89 -15.65 79.33
C ASP A 225 -17.24 -15.39 80.02
N TYR A 226 -18.15 -14.69 79.33
CA TYR A 226 -19.50 -14.40 79.79
C TYR A 226 -20.54 -15.43 79.31
N GLY A 227 -20.13 -16.42 78.51
CA GLY A 227 -21.02 -17.43 77.94
C GLY A 227 -21.70 -17.03 76.62
N ASP A 228 -21.38 -15.86 76.06
CA ASP A 228 -21.92 -15.40 74.78
C ASP A 228 -21.22 -16.08 73.60
N VAL A 229 -21.93 -16.23 72.48
CA VAL A 229 -21.38 -16.81 71.25
C VAL A 229 -20.79 -15.71 70.38
N VAL A 230 -19.47 -15.74 70.21
CA VAL A 230 -18.74 -14.88 69.27
C VAL A 230 -18.56 -15.60 67.95
N VAL A 231 -19.07 -15.01 66.88
CA VAL A 231 -18.81 -15.44 65.50
C VAL A 231 -17.65 -14.61 64.97
N SER A 232 -16.65 -15.25 64.36
CA SER A 232 -15.55 -14.54 63.69
C SER A 232 -15.15 -15.21 62.39
N GLY A 233 -14.85 -14.41 61.37
CA GLY A 233 -14.40 -14.92 60.07
C GLY A 233 -13.53 -13.95 59.29
N THR A 234 -12.92 -14.49 58.25
CA THR A 234 -12.07 -13.79 57.29
C THR A 234 -12.60 -14.03 55.89
N ILE A 235 -12.70 -12.96 55.11
CA ILE A 235 -13.07 -12.97 53.69
C ILE A 235 -11.91 -12.47 52.84
N LYS A 236 -11.93 -12.76 51.54
CA LYS A 236 -10.97 -12.25 50.56
C LYS A 236 -11.72 -11.67 49.36
N SER A 237 -11.27 -10.51 48.89
CA SER A 237 -11.71 -9.92 47.63
C SER A 237 -11.00 -10.61 46.46
N ASP A 238 -11.79 -11.24 45.59
CA ASP A 238 -11.37 -11.76 44.29
C ASP A 238 -11.84 -10.83 43.15
N ALA A 239 -12.31 -9.63 43.48
CA ALA A 239 -12.68 -8.59 42.52
C ALA A 239 -11.45 -8.08 41.76
N THR A 240 -11.64 -7.61 40.53
CA THR A 240 -10.60 -6.92 39.75
C THR A 240 -10.58 -5.41 39.97
N VAL A 241 -11.60 -4.87 40.65
CA VAL A 241 -11.70 -3.47 41.10
C VAL A 241 -12.01 -3.44 42.61
N PRO A 242 -11.81 -2.32 43.31
CA PRO A 242 -12.14 -2.23 44.72
C PRO A 242 -13.63 -2.48 44.99
N ILE A 243 -13.91 -3.13 46.12
CA ILE A 243 -15.27 -3.34 46.63
C ILE A 243 -15.38 -2.72 48.03
N SER A 244 -16.59 -2.31 48.38
CA SER A 244 -16.87 -1.64 49.66
C SER A 244 -18.13 -2.19 50.34
N MET A 245 -18.24 -1.92 51.65
CA MET A 245 -19.37 -2.28 52.52
C MET A 245 -19.77 -3.77 52.39
N VAL A 246 -18.80 -4.67 52.57
CA VAL A 246 -19.06 -6.11 52.44
C VAL A 246 -19.87 -6.60 53.65
N GLU A 247 -21.16 -6.88 53.43
CA GLU A 247 -22.07 -7.50 54.39
C GLU A 247 -22.00 -9.03 54.29
N VAL A 248 -21.81 -9.69 55.44
CA VAL A 248 -21.77 -11.14 55.58
C VAL A 248 -23.04 -11.61 56.28
N ALA A 249 -23.87 -12.38 55.58
CA ALA A 249 -25.04 -13.03 56.14
C ALA A 249 -24.67 -14.45 56.61
N TYR A 250 -25.11 -14.84 57.81
CA TYR A 250 -24.87 -16.18 58.34
C TYR A 250 -26.03 -16.67 59.22
N THR A 251 -26.09 -18.00 59.40
CA THR A 251 -27.04 -18.70 60.25
C THR A 251 -26.29 -19.45 61.35
N LEU A 252 -26.80 -19.39 62.57
CA LEU A 252 -26.36 -20.22 63.69
C LEU A 252 -27.32 -21.38 63.90
N THR A 253 -26.75 -22.56 64.13
CA THR A 253 -27.50 -23.81 64.36
C THR A 253 -27.02 -24.52 65.61
N ASP A 254 -27.92 -25.24 66.26
CA ASP A 254 -27.59 -26.09 67.40
C ASP A 254 -26.90 -27.40 66.96
N LYS A 255 -26.59 -28.27 67.93
CA LYS A 255 -25.96 -29.57 67.67
C LYS A 255 -26.82 -30.51 66.81
N ASN A 256 -28.13 -30.32 66.80
CA ASN A 256 -29.10 -31.12 66.03
C ASN A 256 -29.35 -30.51 64.64
N GLY A 257 -28.69 -29.41 64.30
CA GLY A 257 -28.86 -28.71 63.03
C GLY A 257 -30.11 -27.82 62.99
N LYS A 258 -30.77 -27.57 64.13
CA LYS A 258 -31.91 -26.65 64.18
C LYS A 258 -31.39 -25.21 64.15
N GLU A 259 -31.99 -24.39 63.28
CA GLU A 259 -31.74 -22.95 63.23
C GLU A 259 -32.06 -22.29 64.57
N VAL A 260 -31.09 -21.55 65.08
CA VAL A 260 -31.20 -20.76 66.31
C VAL A 260 -31.45 -19.30 65.95
N THR A 261 -30.59 -18.73 65.09
CA THR A 261 -30.69 -17.33 64.67
C THR A 261 -30.02 -17.08 63.33
N LYS A 262 -30.37 -15.95 62.69
CA LYS A 262 -29.75 -15.41 61.49
C LYS A 262 -29.27 -14.01 61.78
N ASN A 263 -28.11 -13.63 61.25
CA ASN A 263 -27.59 -12.29 61.43
C ASN A 263 -26.78 -11.82 60.20
N LYS A 264 -26.56 -10.52 60.15
CA LYS A 264 -25.75 -9.83 59.14
C LYS A 264 -24.73 -8.94 59.85
N VAL A 265 -23.50 -8.92 59.33
CA VAL A 265 -22.41 -8.11 59.89
C VAL A 265 -21.53 -7.60 58.76
N TYR A 266 -20.99 -6.39 58.91
CA TYR A 266 -20.06 -5.82 57.94
C TYR A 266 -18.63 -6.24 58.23
N ALA A 267 -17.87 -6.53 57.18
CA ALA A 267 -16.44 -6.79 57.29
C ALA A 267 -15.65 -5.48 57.42
N THR A 268 -14.47 -5.59 58.03
CA THR A 268 -13.50 -4.51 58.20
C THR A 268 -12.16 -4.90 57.54
N PRO A 269 -11.45 -3.97 56.86
CA PRO A 269 -11.85 -2.58 56.59
C PRO A 269 -13.05 -2.47 55.64
N ASP A 270 -13.71 -1.30 55.63
CA ASP A 270 -14.91 -1.04 54.82
C ASP A 270 -14.68 -1.12 53.30
N LYS A 271 -13.42 -0.99 52.86
CA LYS A 271 -13.01 -1.08 51.46
C LYS A 271 -11.91 -2.11 51.30
N LEU A 272 -12.07 -3.01 50.33
CA LEU A 272 -11.11 -4.05 49.95
C LEU A 272 -10.67 -3.85 48.51
N TYR A 273 -9.37 -3.71 48.28
CA TYR A 273 -8.78 -3.73 46.94
C TYR A 273 -8.68 -5.18 46.41
N PRO A 274 -8.45 -5.38 45.10
CA PRO A 274 -8.22 -6.72 44.53
C PRO A 274 -7.18 -7.52 45.32
N GLY A 275 -7.58 -8.69 45.83
CA GLY A 275 -6.73 -9.59 46.62
C GLY A 275 -6.68 -9.32 48.12
N ASP A 276 -7.24 -8.20 48.61
CA ASP A 276 -7.26 -7.85 50.03
C ASP A 276 -8.12 -8.82 50.84
N THR A 277 -7.84 -8.91 52.13
CA THR A 277 -8.63 -9.67 53.11
C THR A 277 -9.36 -8.78 54.09
N GLY A 278 -10.62 -9.09 54.37
CA GLY A 278 -11.44 -8.44 55.40
C GLY A 278 -11.79 -9.39 56.55
N HIS A 279 -12.15 -8.82 57.70
CA HIS A 279 -12.50 -9.56 58.92
C HIS A 279 -13.86 -9.12 59.43
N PHE A 280 -14.66 -10.07 59.91
CA PHE A 280 -15.94 -9.78 60.55
C PHE A 280 -16.06 -10.53 61.87
N ASP A 281 -16.66 -9.88 62.85
CA ASP A 281 -17.01 -10.51 64.12
C ASP A 281 -18.30 -9.93 64.70
N TYR A 282 -19.04 -10.76 65.43
CA TYR A 282 -20.26 -10.34 66.11
C TYR A 282 -20.50 -11.22 67.35
N THR A 283 -20.93 -10.61 68.45
CA THR A 283 -21.22 -11.30 69.71
C THR A 283 -22.73 -11.42 69.92
N HIS A 284 -23.23 -12.66 69.99
CA HIS A 284 -24.62 -12.97 70.34
C HIS A 284 -24.75 -13.17 71.85
N MET A 285 -25.34 -12.18 72.51
CA MET A 285 -25.55 -12.20 73.94
C MET A 285 -26.58 -13.27 74.35
N MET A 286 -26.35 -13.92 75.49
CA MET A 286 -27.28 -14.86 76.14
C MET A 286 -27.53 -16.21 75.42
N GLU A 287 -26.75 -16.57 74.39
CA GLU A 287 -26.90 -17.85 73.68
C GLU A 287 -26.30 -19.07 74.42
N ASN A 288 -25.43 -18.86 75.43
CA ASN A 288 -24.97 -19.79 76.49
C ASN A 288 -24.65 -21.26 76.12
N LYS A 289 -24.48 -21.56 74.83
CA LYS A 289 -24.27 -22.90 74.27
C LYS A 289 -23.41 -22.80 73.02
N ALA A 290 -22.61 -23.85 72.78
CA ALA A 290 -21.82 -23.93 71.56
C ALA A 290 -22.74 -24.12 70.32
N LEU A 291 -22.70 -23.15 69.40
CA LEU A 291 -23.45 -23.15 68.15
C LEU A 291 -22.51 -23.34 66.95
N LYS A 292 -23.04 -23.89 65.85
CA LYS A 292 -22.34 -23.98 64.56
C LYS A 292 -22.77 -22.82 63.66
N VAL A 293 -21.82 -22.23 62.95
CA VAL A 293 -22.06 -21.14 62.00
C VAL A 293 -21.96 -21.64 60.56
N ALA A 294 -22.89 -21.18 59.72
CA ALA A 294 -22.84 -21.34 58.28
C ALA A 294 -23.07 -19.97 57.63
N VAL A 295 -22.11 -19.51 56.82
CA VAL A 295 -22.27 -18.29 56.01
C VAL A 295 -23.26 -18.61 54.88
N THR A 296 -24.26 -17.78 54.72
CA THR A 296 -25.37 -17.97 53.78
C THR A 296 -25.30 -17.05 52.57
N GLY A 297 -24.51 -15.96 52.64
CA GLY A 297 -24.28 -15.09 51.50
C GLY A 297 -23.45 -13.86 51.82
N PHE A 298 -23.07 -13.16 50.75
CA PHE A 298 -22.35 -11.89 50.79
C PHE A 298 -23.11 -10.84 49.99
N THR A 299 -22.99 -9.58 50.38
CA THR A 299 -23.48 -8.44 49.60
C THR A 299 -22.45 -7.32 49.71
N TRP A 300 -22.13 -6.64 48.61
CA TRP A 300 -21.12 -5.60 48.57
C TRP A 300 -21.43 -4.59 47.47
N TYR A 301 -20.70 -3.48 47.48
CA TYR A 301 -20.73 -2.48 46.42
C TYR A 301 -19.44 -2.55 45.60
N VAL A 302 -19.57 -2.46 44.29
CA VAL A 302 -18.43 -2.36 43.37
C VAL A 302 -18.16 -0.89 43.15
N ASP A 303 -16.94 -0.44 43.42
CA ASP A 303 -16.55 0.94 43.16
C ASP A 303 -16.39 1.13 41.65
N ASN A 304 -17.04 2.16 41.09
CA ASN A 304 -16.96 2.54 39.67
C ASN A 304 -15.80 3.50 39.39
#